data_AF-A0A9E0IV18-F1
#
_entry.id   AF-A0A9E0IV18-F1
#
_cell.length_a   1.000
_cell.length_b   1.000
_cell.length_c   1.000
_cell.angle_alpha   90.00
_cell.angle_beta   90.00
_cell.angle_gamma   90.00
#
_symmetry.space_group_name_H-M   'P 1'
#
loop_
_entity.id
_entity.type
_entity.pdbx_description
1 polymer ?
#
loop_
_entity_poly.entity_id
_entity_poly.type
_entity_poly.pdbx_seq_one_letter_code
_entity_poly.pdbx_strand_id
1 'polypeptide(L)'
;MSGFNLPGLGLFAVAFSIGLGAGAALGDDREGVQMLVAGPVLAVLDGGWRVARGLPLVRSAKPGQLDPRFLYLPMWLWGLFWTGLGAYYLVR
;
A
#
# COMPACT_ATOMS: atom_id res chain seq x y z
N MET A 1 6.48 -5.30 -22.30
CA MET A 1 5.77 -5.79 -21.10
C MET A 1 5.11 -4.58 -20.46
N SER A 2 3.77 -4.54 -20.44
CA SER A 2 2.98 -3.35 -20.10
C SER A 2 3.31 -2.82 -18.69
N GLY A 3 3.53 -1.50 -18.62
CA GLY A 3 3.99 -0.78 -17.43
C GLY A 3 2.89 -0.50 -16.40
N PHE A 4 1.98 -1.44 -16.16
CA PHE A 4 0.85 -1.25 -15.23
C PHE A 4 0.87 -2.31 -14.12
N ASN A 5 0.97 -1.88 -12.85
CA ASN A 5 0.88 -2.75 -11.67
C ASN A 5 -0.59 -3.08 -11.35
N LEU A 6 -1.29 -3.73 -12.29
CA LEU A 6 -2.70 -4.13 -12.12
C LEU A 6 -2.93 -4.98 -10.86
N PRO A 7 -2.05 -5.94 -10.49
CA PRO A 7 -2.22 -6.68 -9.24
C PRO A 7 -2.14 -5.77 -8.01
N GLY A 8 -1.18 -4.83 -7.99
CA GLY A 8 -1.04 -3.88 -6.90
C GLY A 8 -2.26 -2.97 -6.72
N LEU A 9 -2.90 -2.54 -7.81
CA LEU A 9 -4.15 -1.77 -7.74
C LEU A 9 -5.31 -2.60 -7.20
N GLY A 10 -5.40 -3.89 -7.54
CA GLY A 10 -6.39 -4.78 -6.97
C GLY A 10 -6.21 -4.96 -5.45
N LEU A 11 -4.96 -5.15 -5.01
CA LEU A 11 -4.64 -5.25 -3.58
C LEU A 11 -4.89 -3.93 -2.84
N PHE A 12 -4.63 -2.79 -3.49
CA PHE A 12 -4.96 -1.48 -2.96
C PHE A 12 -6.47 -1.33 -2.72
N ALA A 13 -7.30 -1.67 -3.71
CA ALA A 13 -8.75 -1.62 -3.57
C ALA A 13 -9.26 -2.50 -2.41
N VAL A 14 -8.74 -3.73 -2.30
CA VAL A 14 -9.08 -4.64 -1.19
C VAL A 14 -8.69 -4.05 0.16
N ALA A 15 -7.47 -3.53 0.30
CA ALA A 15 -7.00 -2.93 1.54
C ALA A 15 -7.84 -1.70 1.94
N PHE A 16 -8.21 -0.87 0.96
CA PHE A 16 -9.05 0.29 1.19
C PHE A 16 -10.47 -0.11 1.64
N SER A 17 -11.08 -1.12 1.00
CA SER A 17 -12.37 -1.66 1.42
C SER A 17 -12.34 -2.21 2.84
N ILE A 18 -11.24 -2.86 3.24
CA ILE A 18 -11.06 -3.34 4.63
C ILE A 18 -10.96 -2.15 5.60
N GLY A 19 -10.22 -1.10 5.25
CA GLY A 19 -10.14 0.12 6.07
C GLY A 19 -11.48 0.80 6.27
N LEU A 20 -12.27 0.95 5.19
CA LEU A 20 -13.64 1.49 5.26
C LEU A 20 -14.55 0.61 6.14
N GLY A 21 -14.52 -0.70 5.94
CA GLY A 21 -15.31 -1.65 6.73
C GLY A 21 -14.94 -1.63 8.21
N ALA A 22 -13.66 -1.49 8.53
CA ALA A 22 -13.18 -1.36 9.90
C ALA A 22 -13.63 -0.05 10.55
N GLY A 23 -13.57 1.08 9.83
CA GLY A 23 -14.11 2.36 10.33
C GLY A 23 -15.59 2.26 10.67
N ALA A 24 -16.39 1.73 9.75
CA ALA A 24 -17.82 1.51 9.96
C ALA A 24 -18.11 0.57 11.14
N ALA A 25 -17.34 -0.51 11.30
CA ALA A 25 -17.49 -1.45 12.41
C ALA A 25 -17.09 -0.85 13.77
N LEU A 26 -16.14 0.08 13.79
CA LEU A 26 -15.70 0.79 15.00
C LEU A 26 -16.56 2.02 15.32
N GLY A 27 -17.51 2.38 14.42
CA GLY A 27 -18.28 3.61 14.54
C GLY A 27 -17.43 4.87 14.37
N ASP A 28 -16.29 4.76 13.69
CA ASP A 28 -15.31 5.83 13.52
C ASP A 28 -14.92 5.96 12.05
N ASP A 29 -15.57 6.91 11.37
CA ASP A 29 -15.40 7.16 9.94
C ASP A 29 -14.27 8.16 9.64
N ARG A 30 -13.44 8.51 10.63
CA ARG A 30 -12.31 9.41 10.41
C ARG A 30 -11.35 8.81 9.39
N GLU A 31 -10.94 9.62 8.42
CA GLU A 31 -9.96 9.21 7.40
C GLU A 31 -8.70 8.62 8.05
N GLY A 32 -8.22 9.20 9.15
CA GLY A 32 -7.06 8.69 9.88
C GLY A 32 -7.19 7.24 10.36
N VAL A 33 -8.37 6.82 10.82
CA VAL A 33 -8.63 5.43 11.24
C VAL A 33 -8.63 4.50 10.04
N GLN A 34 -9.30 4.89 8.96
CA GLN A 34 -9.34 4.12 7.72
C GLN A 34 -7.92 3.95 7.15
N MET A 35 -7.11 5.01 7.18
CA MET A 35 -5.72 5.00 6.74
C MET A 35 -4.84 4.07 7.60
N LEU A 36 -5.01 4.11 8.92
CA LEU A 36 -4.30 3.26 9.88
C LEU A 36 -4.61 1.77 9.74
N VAL A 37 -5.80 1.42 9.24
CA VAL A 37 -6.16 0.02 8.97
C VAL A 37 -5.76 -0.39 7.56
N ALA A 38 -6.11 0.41 6.54
CA ALA A 38 -5.84 0.09 5.14
C ALA A 38 -4.33 0.02 4.84
N GLY A 39 -3.54 0.89 5.45
CA GLY A 39 -2.09 0.97 5.23
C GLY A 39 -1.34 -0.33 5.56
N PRO A 40 -1.44 -0.86 6.79
CA PRO A 40 -0.80 -2.13 7.16
C PRO A 40 -1.36 -3.32 6.38
N VAL A 41 -2.67 -3.32 6.11
CA VAL A 41 -3.30 -4.37 5.29
C VAL A 41 -2.70 -4.40 3.89
N LEU A 42 -2.57 -3.24 3.24
CA LEU A 42 -1.93 -3.14 1.92
C LEU A 42 -0.47 -3.61 1.95
N ALA A 43 0.26 -3.26 3.02
CA ALA A 43 1.65 -3.67 3.20
C ALA A 43 1.80 -5.19 3.28
N VAL A 44 0.94 -5.84 4.08
CA VAL A 44 0.93 -7.30 4.21
C VAL A 44 0.49 -7.97 2.92
N LEU A 45 -0.56 -7.46 2.24
CA LEU A 45 -1.09 -8.06 1.02
C LEU A 45 -0.12 -7.98 -0.16
N ASP A 46 0.43 -6.81 -0.47
CA ASP A 46 1.39 -6.66 -1.58
C ASP A 46 2.73 -7.31 -1.26
N GLY A 47 3.24 -7.15 -0.02
CA GLY A 47 4.46 -7.81 0.43
C GLY A 47 4.35 -9.34 0.40
N GLY A 48 3.27 -9.88 0.97
CA GLY A 48 2.98 -11.31 0.98
C GLY A 48 2.77 -11.89 -0.41
N TRP A 49 2.03 -11.20 -1.28
CA TRP A 49 1.84 -11.61 -2.68
C TRP A 49 3.18 -11.68 -3.44
N ARG A 50 4.07 -10.70 -3.23
CA ARG A 50 5.41 -10.69 -3.84
C ARG A 50 6.27 -11.84 -3.35
N VAL A 51 6.30 -12.06 -2.03
CA VAL A 51 7.06 -13.17 -1.42
C VAL A 51 6.56 -14.51 -1.94
N ALA A 52 5.25 -14.72 -1.98
CA ALA A 52 4.64 -15.95 -2.50
C ALA A 52 4.94 -16.19 -4.01
N ARG A 53 5.22 -15.14 -4.77
CA ARG A 53 5.54 -15.19 -6.20
C ARG A 53 7.05 -15.15 -6.50
N GLY A 54 7.91 -15.11 -5.47
CA GLY A 54 9.35 -14.93 -5.63
C GLY A 54 9.74 -13.60 -6.28
N LEU A 55 8.87 -12.59 -6.21
CA LEU A 55 9.11 -11.27 -6.76
C LEU A 55 9.94 -10.42 -5.79
N PRO A 56 10.82 -9.55 -6.30
CA PRO A 56 11.56 -8.63 -5.43
C PRO A 56 10.61 -7.68 -4.70
N LEU A 57 10.82 -7.52 -3.39
CA LEU A 57 10.09 -6.56 -2.55
C LEU A 57 10.35 -5.12 -2.97
N VAL A 58 11.60 -4.81 -3.31
CA VAL A 58 12.02 -3.55 -3.93
C VAL A 58 12.77 -3.90 -5.20
N ARG A 59 12.40 -3.29 -6.32
CA ARG A 59 13.15 -3.46 -7.56
C ARG A 59 14.37 -2.55 -7.48
N SER A 60 15.56 -3.11 -7.29
CA SER A 60 16.79 -2.34 -7.34
C SER A 60 16.97 -1.77 -8.75
N ALA A 61 16.94 -0.44 -8.89
CA ALA A 61 17.44 0.19 -10.10
C ALA A 61 18.92 -0.19 -10.24
N LYS A 62 19.34 -0.65 -11.43
CA LYS A 62 20.77 -0.86 -11.67
C LYS A 62 21.48 0.48 -11.53
N PRO A 63 22.65 0.55 -10.87
CA PRO A 63 23.43 1.79 -10.78
C PRO A 63 23.64 2.37 -12.19
N GLY A 64 23.29 3.65 -12.40
CA GLY A 64 23.45 4.34 -13.68
C GLY A 64 22.28 4.27 -14.66
N GLN A 65 21.19 3.55 -14.35
CA GLN A 65 19.93 3.68 -15.10
C GLN A 65 18.94 4.51 -14.29
N LEU A 66 18.64 5.71 -14.76
CA LEU A 66 17.37 6.37 -14.43
C LEU A 66 16.24 5.57 -15.10
N ASP A 67 15.86 4.44 -14.51
CA ASP A 67 14.68 3.71 -14.98
C ASP A 67 13.46 4.62 -14.68
N PRO A 68 12.72 5.14 -15.68
CA PRO A 68 11.57 6.03 -15.46
C PRO A 68 10.47 5.42 -14.57
N ARG A 69 10.64 4.16 -14.17
CA ARG A 69 9.90 3.40 -13.16
C ARG A 69 10.22 3.79 -11.71
N PHE A 70 10.80 4.96 -11.42
CA PHE A 70 10.76 5.52 -10.05
C PHE A 70 9.32 5.68 -9.51
N LEU A 71 8.31 5.68 -10.39
CA LEU A 71 6.89 5.58 -10.07
C LEU A 71 6.41 4.15 -9.71
N TYR A 72 7.25 3.12 -9.82
CA TYR A 72 6.97 1.76 -9.32
C TYR A 72 7.38 1.64 -7.85
N LEU A 73 6.90 2.55 -7.01
CA LEU A 73 6.90 2.27 -5.57
C LEU A 73 6.04 1.01 -5.36
N PRO A 74 6.58 -0.05 -4.73
CA PRO A 74 5.77 -1.19 -4.31
C PRO A 74 4.58 -0.71 -3.48
N MET A 75 3.41 -1.32 -3.67
CA MET A 75 2.20 -0.90 -2.97
C MET A 75 2.33 -1.09 -1.46
N TRP A 76 3.21 -1.99 -1.01
CA TRP A 76 3.51 -2.11 0.41
C TRP A 76 4.19 -0.88 1.01
N LEU A 77 5.08 -0.20 0.25
CA LEU A 77 5.68 1.07 0.69
C LEU A 77 4.62 2.17 0.75
N TRP A 78 3.68 2.17 -0.21
CA TRP A 78 2.53 3.06 -0.17
C TRP A 78 1.66 2.81 1.05
N GLY A 79 1.41 1.53 1.41
CA GLY A 79 0.69 1.16 2.62
C GLY A 79 1.34 1.68 3.90
N LEU A 80 2.67 1.57 4.02
CA LEU A 80 3.40 2.12 5.17
C LEU A 80 3.31 3.64 5.24
N PHE A 81 3.50 4.33 4.11
CA PHE A 81 3.34 5.77 4.02
C PHE A 81 1.93 6.21 4.44
N TRP A 82 0.91 5.53 3.94
CA TRP A 82 -0.50 5.78 4.23
C TRP A 82 -0.83 5.57 5.71
N THR A 83 -0.24 4.55 6.34
CA THR A 83 -0.33 4.31 7.79
C THR A 83 0.21 5.51 8.58
N GLY A 84 1.39 6.02 8.19
CA GLY A 84 2.00 7.19 8.82
C GLY A 84 1.16 8.45 8.67
N LEU A 85 0.56 8.65 7.49
CA LEU A 85 -0.38 9.74 7.24
C LEU A 85 -1.62 9.62 8.13
N GLY A 86 -2.16 8.41 8.28
CA GLY A 86 -3.30 8.14 9.17
C GLY A 86 -3.00 8.46 10.63
N ALA A 87 -1.83 8.06 11.13
CA ALA A 87 -1.38 8.41 12.47
C ALA A 87 -1.29 9.94 12.65
N TYR A 88 -0.74 10.64 11.67
CA TYR A 88 -0.67 12.10 11.68
C TYR A 88 -2.06 12.76 11.68
N TYR A 89 -3.02 12.23 10.93
CA TYR A 89 -4.40 12.75 10.85
C TYR A 89 -5.21 12.48 12.12
N LEU A 90 -4.82 11.52 12.95
CA LEU A 90 -5.45 11.32 14.26
C LEU A 90 -4.91 12.24 15.35
N VAL A 91 -3.71 12.79 15.15
CA VAL A 91 -3.01 13.62 16.15
C VAL A 91 -3.15 15.12 15.84
N ARG A 92 -3.52 15.48 14.61
CA ARG A 92 -3.88 16.86 14.22
C ARG A 92 -5.39 17.04 14.13
#